data_AF-A0A1R1PMT7-F1
#
_entry.id   AF-A0A1R1PMT7-F1
#
_cell.length_a   1.000
_cell.length_b   1.000
_cell.length_c   1.000
_cell.angle_alpha   90.00
_cell.angle_beta   90.00
_cell.angle_gamma   90.00
#
_symmetry.space_group_name_H-M   'P 1'
#
loop_
_entity.id
_entity.type
_entity.pdbx_description
1 polymer ?
#
loop_
_entity_poly.entity_id
_entity_poly.type
_entity_poly.pdbx_seq_one_letter_code
_entity_poly.pdbx_strand_id
1 'polypeptide(L)'
;MPVHQSDIVQKARKHRMRCIDEIREFALKTQLNSEVESYTSFYLGLEAIKKLKPYELDETIVGYEKIPFRNDYWRSSYFAVLILKEVCVLGAVSTTNSVLWEDKTIKLNNTQRDYVCEYPFYDMFDYGYFGSCVRPGDTYLILAGLCVEDGKYIADYLFGTRYVHQAPDKPIISNCVYVLFQPIRENKDCKEV
;
A
#
# COMPACT_ATOMS: atom_id res chain seq x y z
N MET A 1 -2.53 30.26 -42.08
CA MET A 1 -3.61 29.81 -41.18
C MET A 1 -2.96 29.37 -39.88
N PRO A 2 -3.14 30.08 -38.76
CA PRO A 2 -2.45 29.76 -37.53
C PRO A 2 -3.14 28.58 -36.85
N VAL A 3 -2.36 27.53 -36.56
CA VAL A 3 -2.78 26.40 -35.74
C VAL A 3 -2.98 26.94 -34.32
N HIS A 4 -4.23 26.91 -33.84
CA HIS A 4 -4.56 27.34 -32.48
C HIS A 4 -3.83 26.47 -31.46
N GLN A 5 -2.92 27.08 -30.68
CA GLN A 5 -2.22 26.46 -29.55
C GLN A 5 -3.16 25.87 -28.47
N SER A 6 -4.46 26.17 -28.50
CA SER A 6 -5.46 25.63 -27.57
C SER A 6 -5.71 24.13 -27.72
N ASP A 7 -5.53 23.57 -28.92
CA ASP A 7 -5.87 22.17 -29.19
C ASP A 7 -4.78 21.20 -28.71
N ILE A 8 -3.53 21.68 -28.63
CA ILE A 8 -2.39 20.90 -28.11
C ILE A 8 -2.47 20.81 -26.58
N VAL A 9 -2.93 21.87 -25.90
CA VAL A 9 -3.13 21.89 -24.44
C VAL A 9 -4.34 21.04 -24.02
N GLN A 10 -5.40 20.96 -24.84
CA GLN A 10 -6.56 20.11 -24.56
C GLN A 10 -6.31 18.62 -24.86
N LYS A 11 -5.51 18.27 -25.88
CA LYS A 11 -5.10 16.87 -26.10
C LYS A 11 -4.11 16.37 -25.05
N ALA A 12 -3.21 17.21 -24.54
CA ALA A 12 -2.29 16.85 -23.45
C ALA A 12 -3.00 16.62 -22.10
N ARG A 13 -4.18 17.22 -21.88
CA ARG A 13 -5.01 16.98 -20.68
C ARG A 13 -5.83 15.68 -20.72
N LYS A 14 -5.95 15.03 -21.87
CA LYS A 14 -6.76 13.81 -22.05
C LYS A 14 -6.00 12.50 -21.79
N HIS A 15 -4.73 12.56 -21.41
CA HIS A 15 -3.90 11.41 -21.00
C HIS A 15 -3.28 11.58 -19.62
N ARG A 16 -3.96 12.28 -18.69
CA ARG A 16 -3.84 11.89 -17.28
C ARG A 16 -4.53 10.53 -17.16
N MET A 17 -3.76 9.44 -17.32
CA MET A 17 -4.15 8.14 -16.77
C MET A 17 -4.49 8.39 -15.31
N ARG A 18 -5.79 8.44 -15.02
CA ARG A 18 -6.28 8.34 -13.65
C ARG A 18 -5.80 6.95 -13.23
N CYS A 19 -4.85 6.84 -12.32
CA CYS A 19 -4.56 5.55 -11.69
C CYS A 19 -5.82 5.17 -10.94
N ILE A 20 -6.62 4.31 -11.55
CA ILE A 20 -7.86 3.86 -10.94
C ILE A 20 -7.49 2.70 -10.02
N ASP A 21 -7.86 2.82 -8.76
CA ASP A 21 -7.66 1.80 -7.75
C ASP A 21 -8.53 0.58 -8.09
N GLU A 22 -7.90 -0.57 -8.31
CA GLU A 22 -8.55 -1.79 -8.79
C GLU A 22 -9.57 -2.37 -7.79
N ILE A 23 -9.38 -2.14 -6.49
CA ILE A 23 -10.35 -2.51 -5.46
C ILE A 23 -11.59 -1.63 -5.61
N ARG A 24 -11.38 -0.32 -5.78
CA ARG A 24 -12.47 0.63 -5.99
C ARG A 24 -13.21 0.37 -7.29
N GLU A 25 -12.51 0.07 -8.39
CA GLU A 25 -13.16 -0.29 -9.66
C GLU A 25 -14.05 -1.52 -9.53
N PHE A 26 -13.53 -2.55 -8.86
CA PHE A 26 -14.29 -3.76 -8.61
C PHE A 26 -15.56 -3.45 -7.80
N ALA A 27 -15.44 -2.72 -6.69
CA ALA A 27 -16.58 -2.34 -5.86
C ALA A 27 -17.62 -1.47 -6.62
N LEU A 28 -17.15 -0.53 -7.45
CA LEU A 28 -18.02 0.31 -8.30
C LEU A 28 -18.74 -0.49 -9.38
N LYS A 29 -18.16 -1.59 -9.85
CA LYS A 29 -18.76 -2.46 -10.86
C LYS A 29 -19.81 -3.39 -10.26
N THR A 30 -19.60 -3.87 -9.03
CA THR A 30 -20.50 -4.82 -8.37
C THR A 30 -21.67 -4.15 -7.65
N GLN A 31 -21.53 -2.88 -7.22
CA GLN A 31 -22.59 -2.03 -6.66
C GLN A 31 -23.46 -2.69 -5.56
N LEU A 32 -22.85 -3.47 -4.66
CA LEU A 32 -23.61 -4.22 -3.66
C LEU A 32 -24.16 -3.35 -2.52
N ASN A 33 -23.49 -2.24 -2.18
CA ASN A 33 -23.91 -1.35 -1.11
C ASN A 33 -23.47 0.11 -1.36
N SER A 34 -23.92 1.05 -0.52
CA SER A 34 -23.59 2.47 -0.63
C SER A 34 -22.19 2.83 -0.14
N GLU A 35 -21.47 1.89 0.49
CA GLU A 35 -20.13 2.11 1.06
C GLU A 35 -19.00 1.95 0.04
N VAL A 36 -19.32 1.79 -1.24
CA VAL A 36 -18.35 1.57 -2.33
C VAL A 36 -17.20 2.58 -2.34
N GLU A 37 -17.41 3.81 -1.86
CA GLU A 37 -16.37 4.84 -1.81
C GLU A 37 -15.25 4.58 -0.79
N SER A 38 -15.49 3.75 0.24
CA SER A 38 -14.48 3.44 1.26
C SER A 38 -13.51 2.33 0.84
N TYR A 39 -13.91 1.49 -0.14
CA TYR A 39 -13.09 0.38 -0.62
C TYR A 39 -11.99 0.87 -1.55
N THR A 40 -10.77 0.92 -1.01
CA THR A 40 -9.54 1.19 -1.75
C THR A 40 -8.47 0.16 -1.39
N SER A 41 -7.47 -0.01 -2.25
CA SER A 41 -6.35 -0.90 -1.98
C SER A 41 -5.65 -0.57 -0.66
N PHE A 42 -5.39 0.71 -0.37
CA PHE A 42 -4.73 1.14 0.86
C PHE A 42 -5.56 0.95 2.12
N TYR A 43 -6.89 1.12 2.04
CA TYR A 43 -7.78 0.77 3.15
C TYR A 43 -7.74 -0.74 3.45
N LEU A 44 -7.79 -1.57 2.40
CA LEU A 44 -7.60 -3.02 2.55
C LEU A 44 -6.25 -3.37 3.16
N GLY A 45 -5.18 -2.67 2.77
CA GLY A 45 -3.85 -2.84 3.34
C GLY A 45 -3.79 -2.51 4.84
N LEU A 46 -4.44 -1.44 5.28
CA LEU A 46 -4.54 -1.08 6.71
C LEU A 46 -5.26 -2.17 7.52
N GLU A 47 -6.42 -2.62 7.04
CA GLU A 47 -7.18 -3.69 7.70
C GLU A 47 -6.40 -5.01 7.71
N ALA A 48 -5.66 -5.31 6.63
CA ALA A 48 -4.81 -6.49 6.57
C ALA A 48 -3.69 -6.44 7.61
N ILE A 49 -2.99 -5.31 7.76
CA ILE A 49 -1.93 -5.14 8.78
C ILE A 49 -2.52 -5.27 10.19
N LYS A 50 -3.68 -4.67 10.45
CA LYS A 50 -4.38 -4.77 11.73
C LYS A 50 -4.77 -6.21 12.08
N LYS A 51 -5.25 -6.98 11.09
CA LYS A 51 -5.67 -8.38 11.31
C LYS A 51 -4.48 -9.33 11.41
N LEU A 52 -3.48 -9.17 10.56
CA LEU A 52 -2.33 -10.08 10.45
C LEU A 52 -1.21 -9.76 11.46
N LYS A 53 -1.19 -8.55 12.03
CA LYS A 53 -0.22 -8.10 13.06
C LYS A 53 1.25 -8.35 12.68
N PRO A 54 1.69 -8.00 11.45
CA PRO A 54 3.03 -8.33 11.01
C PRO A 54 4.14 -7.72 11.86
N TYR A 55 3.92 -6.55 12.46
CA TYR A 55 4.93 -5.89 13.30
C TYR A 55 5.19 -6.63 14.62
N GLU A 56 4.24 -7.46 15.09
CA GLU A 56 4.44 -8.33 16.25
C GLU A 56 5.26 -9.58 15.87
N LEU A 57 5.18 -9.99 14.59
CA LEU A 57 5.90 -11.14 14.06
C LEU A 57 7.32 -10.78 13.60
N ASP A 58 7.53 -9.53 13.20
CA ASP A 58 8.80 -9.03 12.69
C ASP A 58 8.92 -7.53 12.96
N GLU A 59 9.70 -7.19 13.99
CA GLU A 59 9.89 -5.82 14.47
C GLU A 59 10.64 -4.94 13.46
N THR A 60 11.39 -5.55 12.53
CA THR A 60 12.22 -4.83 11.55
C THR A 60 11.40 -4.25 10.39
N ILE A 61 10.12 -4.61 10.30
CA ILE A 61 9.18 -4.01 9.35
C ILE A 61 8.76 -2.63 9.87
N VAL A 62 8.95 -1.61 9.04
CA VAL A 62 8.63 -0.20 9.34
C VAL A 62 7.48 0.35 8.50
N GLY A 63 6.96 -0.46 7.58
CA GLY A 63 5.80 -0.11 6.76
C GLY A 63 5.57 -1.12 5.65
N TYR A 64 4.66 -0.75 4.74
CA TYR A 64 4.29 -1.53 3.58
C TYR A 64 4.10 -0.62 2.37
N GLU A 65 4.51 -1.09 1.20
CA GLU A 65 4.19 -0.46 -0.07
C GLU A 65 3.43 -1.42 -0.97
N LYS A 66 2.55 -0.87 -1.80
CA LYS A 66 1.83 -1.64 -2.81
C LYS A 66 2.78 -1.95 -3.97
N ILE A 67 2.81 -3.22 -4.38
CA ILE A 67 3.61 -3.68 -5.52
C ILE A 67 2.74 -4.40 -6.56
N PRO A 68 3.16 -4.40 -7.85
CA PRO A 68 2.49 -5.22 -8.85
C PRO A 68 2.73 -6.71 -8.62
N PHE A 69 1.77 -7.53 -9.03
CA PHE A 69 1.98 -8.97 -9.19
C PHE A 69 2.91 -9.24 -10.38
N ARG A 70 3.48 -10.44 -10.43
CA ARG A 70 4.41 -10.83 -11.51
C ARG A 70 3.78 -10.73 -12.91
N ASN A 71 2.50 -11.05 -13.01
CA ASN A 71 1.73 -11.08 -14.26
C ASN A 71 0.93 -9.80 -14.52
N ASP A 72 1.16 -8.71 -13.76
CA ASP A 72 0.54 -7.42 -14.06
C ASP A 72 1.26 -6.76 -15.25
N TYR A 73 0.53 -6.60 -16.36
CA TYR A 73 1.02 -6.00 -17.61
C TYR A 73 1.37 -4.51 -17.48
N TRP A 74 0.84 -3.86 -16.45
CA TRP A 74 1.07 -2.44 -16.18
C TRP A 74 1.81 -2.32 -14.86
N ARG A 75 3.07 -1.87 -14.93
CA ARG A 75 3.73 -1.27 -13.76
C ARG A 75 3.02 0.05 -13.50
N SER A 76 1.92 -0.01 -12.73
CA SER A 76 1.22 1.19 -12.26
C SER A 76 2.28 2.21 -11.84
N SER A 77 2.19 3.43 -12.35
CA SER A 77 3.07 4.51 -11.92
C SER A 77 3.06 4.53 -10.40
N TYR A 78 4.25 4.46 -9.80
CA TYR A 78 4.57 4.48 -8.37
C TYR A 78 3.93 5.67 -7.66
N PHE A 79 2.60 5.72 -7.55
CA PHE A 79 1.93 6.69 -6.71
C PHE A 79 2.26 6.30 -5.28
N ALA A 80 3.04 7.19 -4.68
CA ALA A 80 3.81 7.05 -3.46
C ALA A 80 2.93 7.13 -2.22
N VAL A 81 1.91 6.27 -2.17
CA VAL A 81 1.18 6.02 -0.94
C VAL A 81 1.78 4.79 -0.27
N LEU A 82 2.28 5.00 0.94
CA LEU A 82 2.86 3.99 1.80
C LEU A 82 1.93 3.77 3.00
N ILE A 83 1.99 2.59 3.58
CA ILE A 83 1.37 2.32 4.87
C ILE A 83 2.48 2.25 5.89
N LEU A 84 2.66 3.30 6.69
CA LEU A 84 3.79 3.42 7.61
C LEU A 84 3.44 2.94 9.01
N LYS A 85 4.40 2.25 9.64
CA LYS A 85 4.34 1.94 11.07
C LYS A 85 4.45 3.24 11.86
N GLU A 86 3.53 3.44 12.79
CA GLU A 86 3.59 4.51 13.78
C GLU A 86 3.70 3.88 15.16
N VAL A 87 4.68 4.32 15.93
CA VAL A 87 4.87 3.89 17.31
C VAL A 87 4.58 5.07 18.22
N CYS A 88 3.55 4.94 19.05
CA CYS A 88 3.12 5.97 19.98
C CYS A 88 3.45 5.53 21.42
N VAL A 89 4.06 6.41 22.21
CA VAL A 89 4.47 6.12 23.59
C VAL A 89 3.84 7.12 24.56
N LEU A 90 3.30 6.60 25.68
CA LEU A 90 2.83 7.37 26.83
C LEU A 90 3.34 6.71 28.12
N GLY A 91 4.39 7.28 28.71
CA GLY A 91 5.05 6.70 29.88
C GLY A 91 5.66 5.34 29.56
N ALA A 92 5.16 4.27 30.18
CA ALA A 92 5.59 2.89 29.94
C ALA A 92 4.71 2.14 28.91
N VAL A 93 3.65 2.78 28.39
CA VAL A 93 2.74 2.17 27.42
C VAL A 93 3.21 2.52 26.01
N SER A 94 3.34 1.52 25.15
CA SER A 94 3.60 1.67 23.73
C SER A 94 2.46 1.06 22.92
N THR A 95 2.00 1.78 21.91
CA THR A 95 1.03 1.30 20.92
C THR A 95 1.65 1.38 19.53
N THR A 96 1.34 0.42 18.68
CA THR A 96 1.76 0.42 17.27
C THR A 96 0.52 0.54 16.38
N ASN A 97 0.52 1.55 15.52
CA ASN A 97 -0.52 1.84 14.56
C ASN A 97 0.03 1.82 13.12
N SER A 98 -0.85 1.99 12.15
CA SER A 98 -0.49 2.19 10.75
C SER A 98 -1.21 3.38 10.17
N VAL A 99 -0.49 4.19 9.40
CA VAL A 99 -1.03 5.39 8.74
C VAL A 99 -0.80 5.33 7.25
N LEU A 100 -1.72 5.91 6.47
CA LEU A 100 -1.49 6.16 5.06
C LEU A 100 -0.62 7.41 4.92
N TRP A 101 0.46 7.30 4.17
CA TRP A 101 1.38 8.38 3.90
C TRP A 101 1.49 8.60 2.42
N GLU A 102 1.08 9.76 1.93
CA GLU A 102 1.21 10.15 0.51
C GLU A 102 2.47 11.01 0.31
N ASP A 103 3.15 10.88 -0.83
CA ASP A 103 4.28 11.75 -1.18
C ASP A 103 3.92 13.22 -1.00
N LYS A 104 4.79 13.94 -0.25
CA LYS A 104 4.64 15.35 0.20
C LYS A 104 3.69 15.58 1.38
N THR A 105 3.18 14.53 2.02
CA THR A 105 2.48 14.67 3.31
C THR A 105 3.50 15.06 4.38
N ILE A 106 3.30 16.23 4.99
CA ILE A 106 4.13 16.72 6.11
C ILE A 106 4.01 15.73 7.27
N LYS A 107 5.12 15.41 7.94
CA LYS A 107 5.16 14.60 9.16
C LYS A 107 4.13 15.13 10.17
N LEU A 108 3.12 14.33 10.50
CA LEU A 108 2.16 14.65 11.54
C LEU A 108 2.68 14.11 12.87
N ASN A 109 3.13 14.98 13.77
CA ASN A 109 3.40 14.59 15.15
C ASN A 109 2.07 14.44 15.90
N ASN A 110 1.85 13.28 16.50
CA ASN A 110 0.77 12.94 17.45
C ASN A 110 -0.61 12.70 16.82
N THR A 111 -0.76 11.64 16.01
CA THR A 111 -2.08 11.13 15.59
C THR A 111 -2.95 10.73 16.79
N GLN A 112 -2.30 10.31 17.89
CA GLN A 112 -2.95 9.93 19.13
C GLN A 112 -2.74 11.01 20.20
N ARG A 113 -3.85 11.47 20.78
CA ARG A 113 -3.84 12.48 21.85
C ARG A 113 -3.05 11.97 23.05
N ASP A 114 -2.19 12.83 23.60
CA ASP A 114 -1.35 12.60 24.79
C ASP A 114 -0.18 11.62 24.60
N TYR A 115 0.00 11.03 23.41
CA TYR A 115 1.14 10.17 23.09
C TYR A 115 2.21 10.95 22.31
N VAL A 116 3.46 10.54 22.46
CA VAL A 116 4.55 10.92 21.54
C VAL A 116 4.62 9.86 20.46
N CYS A 117 4.28 10.23 19.22
CA CYS A 117 4.26 9.31 18.10
C CYS A 117 5.45 9.52 17.16
N GLU A 118 6.10 8.43 16.80
CA GLU A 118 7.24 8.38 15.90
C GLU A 118 6.97 7.46 14.73
N TYR A 119 7.55 7.79 13.58
CA TYR A 119 7.50 6.97 12.38
C TYR A 119 8.92 6.52 12.09
N PRO A 120 9.30 5.26 12.40
CA PRO A 120 10.64 4.76 12.17
C PRO A 120 11.12 4.94 10.72
N PHE A 121 10.16 5.00 9.79
CA PHE A 121 10.42 5.25 8.37
C PHE A 121 10.92 6.67 8.04
N TYR A 122 10.53 7.70 8.81
CA TYR A 122 10.82 9.11 8.45
C TYR A 122 12.28 9.48 8.68
N ASP A 123 12.94 8.92 9.70
CA ASP A 123 14.36 9.16 9.96
C ASP A 123 15.26 8.67 8.81
N MET A 124 14.73 7.85 7.89
CA MET A 124 15.41 7.40 6.67
C MET A 124 15.25 8.36 5.48
N PHE A 125 14.24 9.23 5.48
CA PHE A 125 13.91 10.13 4.37
C PHE A 125 14.94 11.27 4.22
N ASP A 126 15.51 11.73 5.33
CA ASP A 126 16.57 12.74 5.33
C ASP A 126 17.88 12.26 4.66
N TYR A 127 18.00 10.96 4.35
CA TYR A 127 19.21 10.34 3.76
C TYR A 127 19.11 9.98 2.26
N GLY A 128 18.02 10.34 1.58
CA GLY A 128 18.04 10.51 0.12
C GLY A 128 18.07 9.26 -0.78
N TYR A 129 17.73 8.06 -0.28
CA TYR A 129 17.60 6.87 -1.14
C TYR A 129 16.30 6.11 -0.90
N PHE A 130 15.44 6.12 -1.92
CA PHE A 130 14.28 5.23 -2.03
C PHE A 130 14.72 3.94 -2.70
N GLY A 131 15.02 2.95 -1.88
CA GLY A 131 15.01 1.57 -2.33
C GLY A 131 14.22 0.78 -1.33
N SER A 132 13.06 0.24 -1.72
CA SER A 132 12.62 -0.98 -1.06
C SER A 132 13.67 -2.02 -1.36
N CYS A 133 14.54 -2.29 -0.37
CA CYS A 133 15.41 -3.43 -0.50
C CYS A 133 14.51 -4.65 -0.33
N VAL A 134 14.11 -5.19 -1.47
CA VAL A 134 13.51 -6.50 -1.51
C VAL A 134 14.59 -7.46 -1.03
N ARG A 135 14.41 -8.04 0.15
CA ARG A 135 15.31 -9.11 0.56
C ARG A 135 14.92 -10.39 -0.18
N PRO A 136 15.88 -11.13 -0.74
CA PRO A 136 15.62 -12.50 -1.17
C PRO A 136 15.08 -13.28 0.03
N GLY A 137 13.86 -13.80 -0.08
CA GLY A 137 13.21 -14.51 1.02
C GLY A 137 12.46 -13.62 2.01
N ASP A 138 12.09 -12.38 1.65
CA ASP A 138 11.14 -11.61 2.45
C ASP A 138 9.89 -12.46 2.73
N THR A 139 9.71 -12.73 4.02
CA THR A 139 8.51 -13.29 4.61
C THR A 139 7.54 -12.13 4.91
N TYR A 140 6.24 -12.40 4.96
CA TYR A 140 5.20 -11.42 5.28
C TYR A 140 4.85 -10.41 4.16
N LEU A 141 4.89 -10.83 2.89
CA LEU A 141 4.08 -10.13 1.88
C LEU A 141 2.61 -10.20 2.30
N ILE A 142 1.86 -9.12 2.13
CA ILE A 142 0.43 -9.12 2.43
C ILE A 142 -0.33 -9.20 1.12
N LEU A 143 -1.09 -10.28 0.94
CA LEU A 143 -2.09 -10.40 -0.09
C LEU A 143 -3.44 -10.01 0.53
N ALA A 144 -4.04 -8.92 0.02
CA ALA A 144 -5.36 -8.49 0.44
C ALA A 144 -6.35 -8.63 -0.72
N GLY A 145 -7.46 -9.30 -0.47
CA GLY A 145 -8.52 -9.56 -1.44
C GLY A 145 -9.84 -8.92 -1.02
N LEU A 146 -10.58 -8.42 -2.00
CA LEU A 146 -12.00 -8.08 -1.86
C LEU A 146 -12.81 -9.02 -2.75
N CYS A 147 -13.69 -9.80 -2.16
CA CYS A 147 -14.53 -10.79 -2.83
C CYS A 147 -16.01 -10.46 -2.67
N VAL A 148 -16.83 -10.96 -3.59
CA VAL A 148 -18.30 -10.94 -3.49
C VAL A 148 -18.80 -12.33 -3.17
N GLU A 149 -19.41 -12.49 -2.00
CA GLU A 149 -20.01 -13.73 -1.53
C GLU A 149 -21.37 -13.44 -0.90
N ASP A 150 -22.40 -14.21 -1.27
CA ASP A 150 -23.76 -14.07 -0.76
C ASP A 150 -24.31 -12.63 -0.78
N GLY A 151 -24.00 -11.89 -1.85
CA GLY A 151 -24.43 -10.51 -2.05
C GLY A 151 -23.73 -9.49 -1.14
N LYS A 152 -22.61 -9.84 -0.52
CA LYS A 152 -21.82 -8.98 0.37
C LYS A 152 -20.37 -8.92 -0.07
N TYR A 153 -19.70 -7.84 0.33
CA TYR A 153 -18.25 -7.77 0.25
C TYR A 153 -17.62 -8.52 1.42
N ILE A 154 -16.68 -9.42 1.10
CA ILE A 154 -15.86 -10.15 2.06
C ILE A 154 -14.40 -9.80 1.78
N ALA A 155 -13.67 -9.37 2.80
CA ALA A 155 -12.25 -9.11 2.70
C ALA A 155 -11.46 -10.28 3.26
N ASP A 156 -10.46 -10.73 2.51
CA ASP A 156 -9.54 -11.79 2.92
C ASP A 156 -8.10 -11.28 2.91
N TYR A 157 -7.33 -11.71 3.90
CA TYR A 157 -5.96 -11.26 4.10
C TYR A 157 -5.09 -12.45 4.48
N LEU A 158 -3.98 -12.62 3.78
CA LEU A 158 -3.03 -13.69 4.04
C LEU A 158 -1.60 -13.23 3.84
N PHE A 159 -0.69 -13.90 4.55
CA PHE A 159 0.73 -13.74 4.28
C PHE A 159 1.11 -14.55 3.03
N GLY A 160 1.65 -13.86 2.04
CA GLY A 160 2.39 -14.46 0.95
C GLY A 160 3.86 -14.64 1.32
N THR A 161 4.50 -15.62 0.69
CA THR A 161 5.95 -15.77 0.70
C THR A 161 6.49 -15.41 -0.67
N ARG A 162 7.57 -14.64 -0.74
CA ARG A 162 8.24 -14.40 -2.01
C ARG A 162 9.04 -15.64 -2.38
N TYR A 163 8.81 -16.20 -3.56
CA TYR A 163 9.80 -17.11 -4.13
C TYR A 163 11.01 -16.27 -4.56
N VAL A 164 12.22 -16.77 -4.30
CA VAL A 164 13.51 -16.12 -4.49
C VAL A 164 13.49 -15.13 -5.67
N HIS A 165 13.44 -13.82 -5.35
CA HIS A 165 13.40 -12.66 -6.24
C HIS A 165 12.12 -12.33 -7.05
N GLN A 166 11.05 -13.14 -7.02
CA GLN A 166 9.86 -12.90 -7.84
C GLN A 166 8.59 -12.68 -7.00
N ALA A 167 7.82 -11.65 -7.34
CA ALA A 167 6.47 -11.48 -6.80
C ALA A 167 5.60 -12.69 -7.18
N PRO A 168 4.58 -13.05 -6.37
CA PRO A 168 3.62 -14.08 -6.75
C PRO A 168 2.80 -13.66 -7.98
N ASP A 169 2.23 -14.65 -8.65
CA ASP A 169 1.21 -14.42 -9.67
C ASP A 169 -0.10 -13.98 -9.01
N LYS A 170 -0.84 -13.09 -9.67
CA LYS A 170 -2.14 -12.62 -9.20
C LYS A 170 -3.14 -13.78 -9.20
N PRO A 171 -3.84 -14.03 -8.07
CA PRO A 171 -4.91 -15.02 -8.06
C PRO A 171 -6.03 -14.66 -9.05
N ILE A 172 -6.49 -15.65 -9.81
CA ILE A 172 -7.56 -15.48 -10.80
C ILE A 172 -8.83 -16.13 -10.25
N ILE A 173 -9.61 -15.36 -9.51
CA ILE A 173 -10.89 -15.79 -8.92
C ILE A 173 -11.97 -14.79 -9.38
N SER A 174 -13.02 -15.29 -10.04
CA SER A 174 -13.96 -14.47 -10.84
C SER A 174 -14.74 -13.44 -10.02
N ASN A 175 -15.00 -13.72 -8.75
CA ASN A 175 -15.72 -12.86 -7.81
C ASN A 175 -14.78 -12.11 -6.86
N CYS A 176 -13.49 -12.02 -7.14
CA CYS A 176 -12.51 -11.38 -6.28
C CYS A 176 -11.56 -10.46 -7.05
N VAL A 177 -11.03 -9.47 -6.34
CA VAL A 177 -9.91 -8.65 -6.77
C VAL A 177 -8.86 -8.64 -5.66
N TYR A 178 -7.59 -8.71 -6.04
CA TYR A 178 -6.47 -8.81 -5.11
C TYR A 178 -5.45 -7.70 -5.34
N VAL A 179 -4.81 -7.31 -4.24
CA VAL A 179 -3.68 -6.38 -4.19
C VAL A 179 -2.56 -6.97 -3.35
N LEU A 180 -1.33 -6.60 -3.68
CA LEU A 180 -0.13 -7.11 -3.05
C LEU A 180 0.64 -5.98 -2.38
N PHE A 181 1.03 -6.19 -1.12
CA PHE A 181 1.89 -5.30 -0.38
C PHE A 181 3.16 -6.02 0.02
N GLN A 182 4.30 -5.33 -0.09
CA GLN A 182 5.57 -5.82 0.41
C GLN A 182 6.02 -5.01 1.63
N PRO A 183 6.70 -5.66 2.60
CA PRO A 183 7.23 -4.97 3.76
C PRO A 183 8.33 -3.99 3.35
N ILE A 184 8.41 -2.89 4.08
CA ILE A 184 9.49 -1.91 4.03
C ILE A 184 10.31 -2.09 5.31
N ARG A 185 11.64 -2.04 5.19
CA ARG A 185 12.59 -2.28 6.29
C ARG A 185 13.67 -1.20 6.31
N GLU A 186 14.39 -1.09 7.43
CA GLU A 186 15.52 -0.16 7.54
C GLU A 186 16.74 -0.60 6.69
N ASN A 187 17.44 0.39 6.13
CA ASN A 187 18.50 0.19 5.12
C ASN A 187 19.79 -0.47 5.67
N LYS A 188 20.01 -0.50 7.00
CA LYS A 188 21.22 -1.12 7.65
C LYS A 188 21.41 -2.60 7.34
N ASP A 189 20.42 -3.16 6.70
CA ASP A 189 20.04 -4.55 6.72
C ASP A 189 19.73 -4.96 5.25
N CYS A 190 19.92 -4.01 4.32
CA CYS A 190 19.90 -4.11 2.88
C CYS A 190 21.35 -4.17 2.38
N LYS A 191 21.92 -5.38 2.30
CA LYS A 191 23.17 -5.55 1.56
C LYS A 191 22.85 -5.43 0.08
N GLU A 192 23.48 -4.47 -0.61
CA GLU A 192 23.53 -4.48 -2.07
C GLU A 192 24.03 -5.87 -2.50
N VAL A 193 23.20 -6.59 -3.26
CA VAL A 193 23.58 -7.86 -3.90
C VAL A 193 24.07 -7.55 -5.30
#